data_AF-A0AAV7Y5D1-F1
#
_entry.id   AF-A0AAV7Y5D1-F1
#
_cell.length_a   1.000
_cell.length_b   1.000
_cell.length_c   1.000
_cell.angle_alpha   90.00
_cell.angle_beta   90.00
_cell.angle_gamma   90.00
#
_symmetry.space_group_name_H-M   'P 1'
#
loop_
_entity.id
_entity.type
_entity.pdbx_description
1 polymer ?
#
loop_
_entity_poly.entity_id
_entity_poly.type
_entity_poly.pdbx_seq_one_letter_code
_entity_poly.pdbx_strand_id
1 'polypeptide(L)'
;MDSNSDAENFFSDLSDSTEHSHTSTTTNMSSSTTKSKGRIHKSGYDQVLDIIHSISQTSEGANEEIKTKIKKDCNEMKKLLTVIREGVVEKTKHLQDEKTQIKHRDEQKLKKTKRKLKKKTMEMKDIVHLKEELFRENTRLRRKLKEYVSEEEVSEVAKNLQQFWINHINVGKIRKTLEENKHLVKRESLHLQWFFNKRNQFETKLFHSKDSITLKADTSKNLGGHGTAPTPVEMIAFSIGSQFCHTFVHICSLKGLKLRELYVESIIQTNMKRVLGIEENEPLVTMIKITLSVKTDAKEQKIREACQEAEKICPMVQFIKGTIHCKTKISEKKPMRFQSRVEGNSHVLNNIYTKNLKKYHRKIKKQGIKAELKSSVIHGAWDCTNNLKTSQFKAIVNYSKRESALWETDTLPEFGGTFNAPTNFQLFLAGIGSCYMSRIALAATMNNVKLDELSLDCSLDVDYSKFIPENIQVNENKLNECFDNLEFKFKILSNCESKLLKKIEQQGANKCLGIFISRNSIPLSVNIHINETLDEKYLLDSKKESCDIM
;
A
#
# COMPACT_ATOMS: atom_id res chain seq x y z
N MET A 1 -52.21 9.79 8.14
CA MET A 1 -52.50 10.99 7.32
C MET A 1 -51.17 11.55 6.82
N ASP A 2 -50.60 10.76 5.91
CA ASP A 2 -49.95 11.10 4.65
C ASP A 2 -49.46 12.54 4.41
N SER A 3 -48.16 12.64 4.13
CA SER A 3 -47.66 13.22 2.87
C SER A 3 -46.21 12.76 2.64
N ASN A 4 -46.12 11.65 1.91
CA ASN A 4 -44.97 11.24 1.09
C ASN A 4 -45.10 11.89 -0.31
N SER A 5 -44.05 11.73 -1.13
CA SER A 5 -43.87 12.13 -2.55
C SER A 5 -43.25 13.53 -2.70
N ASP A 6 -42.13 13.76 -3.40
CA ASP A 6 -41.64 13.18 -4.66
C ASP A 6 -40.11 13.18 -4.75
N ALA A 7 -39.49 12.09 -5.21
CA ALA A 7 -38.19 12.09 -5.89
C ALA A 7 -37.89 10.71 -6.50
N GLU A 8 -38.59 10.35 -7.58
CA GLU A 8 -38.17 9.32 -8.53
C GLU A 8 -38.29 9.88 -9.95
N ASN A 9 -37.49 9.33 -10.87
CA ASN A 9 -37.37 9.60 -12.32
C ASN A 9 -36.26 10.56 -12.74
N PHE A 10 -35.04 10.04 -12.88
CA PHE A 10 -34.14 10.44 -13.95
C PHE A 10 -33.10 9.32 -14.15
N PHE A 11 -33.29 8.46 -15.16
CA PHE A 11 -32.27 7.81 -16.01
C PHE A 11 -32.90 6.62 -16.77
N SER A 12 -33.49 6.94 -17.92
CA SER A 12 -33.66 6.00 -19.03
C SER A 12 -33.35 6.78 -20.29
N ASP A 13 -32.18 6.53 -20.87
CA ASP A 13 -31.88 6.68 -22.30
C ASP A 13 -30.38 6.52 -22.50
N LEU A 14 -30.00 5.44 -23.19
CA LEU A 14 -28.92 5.36 -24.19
C LEU A 14 -28.74 3.90 -24.58
N SER A 15 -29.57 3.47 -25.53
CA SER A 15 -29.31 2.33 -26.40
C SER A 15 -28.52 2.77 -27.63
N ASP A 16 -27.72 1.84 -28.13
CA ASP A 16 -27.19 1.73 -29.50
C ASP A 16 -26.16 2.74 -29.99
N SER A 17 -24.92 2.27 -30.12
CA SER A 17 -24.32 2.16 -31.46
C SER A 17 -22.98 1.41 -31.48
N THR A 18 -22.91 0.51 -32.47
CA THR A 18 -21.74 0.10 -33.27
C THR A 18 -20.78 -0.98 -32.72
N GLU A 19 -21.06 -2.16 -33.24
CA GLU A 19 -20.22 -3.32 -33.49
C GLU A 19 -18.86 -2.97 -34.13
N HIS A 20 -17.78 -3.53 -33.56
CA HIS A 20 -16.54 -3.82 -34.30
C HIS A 20 -16.15 -5.28 -34.05
N SER A 21 -16.46 -6.12 -35.04
CA SER A 21 -16.07 -7.52 -35.13
C SER A 21 -14.60 -7.63 -35.56
N HIS A 22 -13.72 -8.08 -34.67
CA HIS A 22 -12.41 -8.61 -35.04
C HIS A 22 -12.51 -10.13 -35.25
N THR A 23 -12.52 -10.53 -36.52
CA THR A 23 -12.37 -11.91 -36.97
C THR A 23 -10.93 -12.36 -36.79
N SER A 24 -10.69 -13.26 -35.84
CA SER A 24 -9.40 -13.94 -35.64
C SER A 24 -9.36 -15.22 -36.48
N THR A 25 -8.57 -15.18 -37.56
CA THR A 25 -8.34 -16.28 -38.49
C THR A 25 -7.46 -17.35 -37.84
N THR A 26 -8.05 -18.51 -37.52
CA THR A 26 -7.33 -19.72 -37.13
C THR A 26 -6.79 -20.43 -38.37
N THR A 27 -5.47 -20.30 -38.61
CA THR A 27 -4.78 -21.07 -39.66
C THR A 27 -4.37 -22.44 -39.10
N ASN A 28 -5.12 -23.47 -39.50
CA ASN A 28 -4.73 -24.86 -39.39
C ASN A 28 -3.60 -25.16 -40.39
N MET A 29 -2.39 -25.45 -39.92
CA MET A 29 -1.36 -26.10 -40.74
C MET A 29 -1.38 -27.60 -40.52
N SER A 30 -1.96 -28.31 -41.49
CA SER A 30 -1.81 -29.75 -41.67
C SER A 30 -0.44 -30.06 -42.30
N SER A 31 0.40 -30.80 -41.59
CA SER A 31 1.69 -31.27 -42.08
C SER A 31 1.51 -32.57 -42.88
N SER A 32 1.52 -32.45 -44.21
CA SER A 32 1.65 -33.58 -45.12
C SER A 32 3.13 -33.99 -45.24
N THR A 33 3.45 -35.20 -44.79
CA THR A 33 4.78 -35.81 -44.90
C THR A 33 4.92 -36.51 -46.25
N THR A 34 5.48 -35.81 -47.24
CA THR A 34 5.95 -36.43 -48.48
C THR A 34 7.41 -36.88 -48.30
N LYS A 35 7.63 -38.20 -48.34
CA LYS A 35 8.95 -38.83 -48.35
C LYS A 35 9.64 -38.53 -49.68
N SER A 36 10.47 -37.48 -49.73
CA SER A 36 11.42 -37.30 -50.82
C SER A 36 12.62 -38.25 -50.61
N LYS A 37 12.87 -39.11 -51.60
CA LYS A 37 14.05 -39.98 -51.65
C LYS A 37 15.30 -39.09 -51.72
N GLY A 38 16.19 -39.28 -50.75
CA GLY A 38 17.31 -38.38 -50.47
C GLY A 38 18.32 -38.27 -51.61
N ARG A 39 18.57 -37.05 -52.06
CA ARG A 39 19.91 -36.65 -52.52
C ARG A 39 20.78 -36.54 -51.29
N ILE A 40 21.77 -37.43 -51.15
CA ILE A 40 22.81 -37.28 -50.14
C ILE A 40 23.59 -36.03 -50.52
N HIS A 41 23.33 -34.92 -49.82
CA HIS A 41 24.19 -33.75 -49.90
C HIS A 41 25.57 -34.17 -49.42
N LYS A 42 26.57 -34.16 -50.32
CA LYS A 42 27.99 -34.30 -49.94
C LYS A 42 28.26 -33.31 -48.81
N SER A 43 28.89 -33.79 -47.73
CA SER A 43 29.22 -32.91 -46.61
C SER A 43 30.13 -31.78 -47.09
N GLY A 44 30.09 -30.62 -46.46
CA GLY A 44 30.97 -29.51 -46.83
C GLY A 44 32.46 -29.92 -46.81
N TYR A 45 32.82 -30.91 -45.99
CA TYR A 45 34.14 -31.55 -45.97
C TYR A 45 34.47 -32.27 -47.29
N ASP A 46 33.55 -33.06 -47.81
CA ASP A 46 33.75 -33.81 -49.06
C ASP A 46 33.89 -32.85 -50.26
N GLN A 47 33.16 -31.73 -50.24
CA GLN A 47 33.26 -30.70 -51.27
C GLN A 47 34.63 -30.00 -51.25
N VAL A 48 35.19 -29.74 -50.06
CA VAL A 48 36.53 -29.15 -49.93
C VAL A 48 37.62 -30.14 -50.35
N LEU A 49 37.48 -31.43 -50.03
CA LEU A 49 38.40 -32.45 -50.52
C LEU A 49 38.37 -32.58 -52.06
N ASP A 50 37.18 -32.52 -52.66
CA ASP A 50 37.02 -32.52 -54.12
C ASP A 50 37.72 -31.30 -54.75
N ILE A 51 37.63 -30.11 -54.12
CA ILE A 51 38.34 -28.90 -54.56
C ILE A 51 39.86 -29.07 -54.45
N ILE A 52 40.37 -29.60 -53.33
CA ILE A 52 41.81 -29.84 -53.14
C ILE A 52 42.33 -30.85 -54.18
N HIS A 53 41.53 -31.89 -54.49
CA HIS A 53 41.88 -32.85 -55.52
C HIS A 53 41.93 -32.20 -56.92
N SER A 54 40.95 -31.36 -57.25
CA SER A 54 40.88 -30.62 -58.51
C SER A 54 42.07 -29.65 -58.67
N ILE A 55 42.45 -28.93 -57.62
CA ILE A 55 43.64 -28.04 -57.60
C ILE A 55 44.92 -28.84 -57.83
N SER A 56 45.04 -30.02 -57.21
CA SER A 56 46.20 -30.89 -57.42
C SER A 56 46.29 -31.39 -58.88
N GLN A 57 45.16 -31.74 -59.51
CA GLN A 57 45.13 -32.23 -60.89
C GLN A 57 45.38 -31.13 -61.92
N THR A 58 44.82 -29.94 -61.71
CA THR A 58 45.00 -28.79 -62.64
C THR A 58 46.42 -28.23 -62.63
N SER A 59 47.24 -28.56 -61.63
CA SER A 59 48.65 -28.14 -61.54
C SER A 59 49.62 -28.89 -62.47
N GLU A 60 49.15 -29.87 -63.26
CA GLU A 60 50.00 -30.69 -64.15
C GLU A 60 50.76 -29.89 -65.23
N GLY A 61 50.28 -28.69 -65.59
CA GLY A 61 50.96 -27.79 -66.55
C GLY A 61 51.98 -26.81 -65.95
N ALA A 62 52.17 -26.78 -64.62
CA ALA A 62 53.09 -25.86 -63.96
C ALA A 62 54.56 -26.36 -63.96
N ASN A 63 55.52 -25.45 -63.72
CA ASN A 63 56.91 -25.81 -63.45
C ASN A 63 57.02 -26.73 -62.21
N GLU A 64 57.97 -27.67 -62.21
CA GLU A 64 58.18 -28.68 -61.16
C GLU A 64 58.34 -28.14 -59.72
N GLU A 65 58.93 -26.95 -59.55
CA GLU A 65 59.04 -26.28 -58.25
C GLU A 65 57.65 -25.88 -57.72
N ILE A 66 56.78 -25.37 -58.59
CA ILE A 66 55.41 -24.97 -58.27
C ILE A 66 54.55 -26.20 -57.96
N LYS A 67 54.69 -27.28 -58.75
CA LYS A 67 54.00 -28.56 -58.49
C LYS A 67 54.35 -29.14 -57.12
N THR A 68 55.63 -29.12 -56.78
CA THR A 68 56.12 -29.63 -55.49
C THR A 68 55.52 -28.83 -54.34
N LYS A 69 55.46 -27.50 -54.47
CA LYS A 69 54.84 -26.62 -53.48
C LYS A 69 53.33 -26.86 -53.35
N ILE A 70 52.59 -26.90 -54.46
CA ILE A 70 51.14 -27.16 -54.46
C ILE A 70 50.83 -28.51 -53.83
N LYS A 71 51.60 -29.56 -54.14
CA LYS A 71 51.41 -30.90 -53.57
C LYS A 71 51.67 -30.92 -52.07
N LYS A 72 52.71 -30.20 -51.60
CA LYS A 72 52.99 -30.04 -50.17
C LYS A 72 51.83 -29.34 -49.45
N ASP A 73 51.37 -28.21 -49.98
CA ASP A 73 50.30 -27.41 -49.38
C ASP A 73 48.97 -28.17 -49.38
N CYS A 74 48.64 -28.89 -50.46
CA CYS A 74 47.46 -29.76 -50.51
C CYS A 74 47.51 -30.90 -49.48
N ASN A 75 48.69 -31.46 -49.22
CA ASN A 75 48.87 -32.50 -48.21
C ASN A 75 48.75 -31.95 -46.78
N GLU A 76 49.28 -30.75 -46.52
CA GLU A 76 49.09 -30.05 -45.24
C GLU A 76 47.62 -29.70 -45.01
N MET A 77 46.91 -29.21 -46.03
CA MET A 77 45.47 -28.96 -45.96
C MET A 77 44.66 -30.24 -45.69
N LYS A 78 45.00 -31.37 -46.33
CA LYS A 78 44.35 -32.67 -46.05
C LYS A 78 44.56 -33.11 -44.60
N LYS A 79 45.78 -32.94 -44.06
CA LYS A 79 46.08 -33.25 -42.64
C LYS A 79 45.26 -32.37 -41.70
N LEU A 80 45.22 -31.06 -41.94
CA LEU A 80 44.40 -30.12 -41.15
C LEU A 80 42.91 -30.46 -41.20
N LEU A 81 42.40 -30.78 -42.39
CA LEU A 81 41.00 -31.20 -42.57
C LEU A 81 40.70 -32.49 -41.79
N THR A 82 41.61 -33.46 -41.79
CA THR A 82 41.44 -34.71 -41.02
C THR A 82 41.33 -34.43 -39.52
N VAL A 83 42.21 -33.59 -38.98
CA VAL A 83 42.17 -33.17 -37.57
C VAL A 83 40.86 -32.44 -37.24
N ILE A 84 40.42 -31.53 -38.11
CA ILE A 84 39.14 -30.82 -37.94
C ILE A 84 37.96 -31.81 -37.94
N ARG A 85 37.96 -32.79 -38.86
CA ARG A 85 36.90 -33.80 -38.94
C ARG A 85 36.84 -34.64 -37.68
N GLU A 86 37.97 -35.12 -37.19
CA GLU A 86 38.05 -35.91 -35.96
C GLU A 86 37.56 -35.10 -34.75
N GLY A 87 37.99 -33.84 -34.62
CA GLY A 87 37.51 -32.95 -33.55
C GLY A 87 36.00 -32.66 -33.63
N VAL A 88 35.43 -32.55 -34.83
CA VAL A 88 33.97 -32.39 -35.02
C VAL A 88 33.22 -33.67 -34.64
N VAL A 89 33.73 -34.85 -35.01
CA VAL A 89 33.10 -36.13 -34.66
C VAL A 89 33.12 -36.33 -33.15
N GLU A 90 34.24 -36.07 -32.49
CA GLU A 90 34.37 -36.19 -31.04
C GLU A 90 33.45 -35.22 -30.30
N LYS A 91 33.40 -33.96 -30.73
CA LYS A 91 32.49 -32.95 -30.15
C LYS A 91 31.03 -33.29 -30.37
N THR A 92 30.67 -33.84 -31.53
CA THR A 92 29.31 -34.30 -31.83
C THR A 92 28.92 -35.46 -30.93
N LYS A 93 29.83 -36.42 -30.71
CA LYS A 93 29.63 -37.53 -29.77
C LYS A 93 29.42 -37.03 -28.34
N HIS A 94 30.26 -36.11 -27.87
CA HIS A 94 30.10 -35.49 -26.54
C HIS A 94 28.75 -34.79 -26.38
N LEU A 95 28.31 -34.00 -27.38
CA LEU A 95 27.00 -33.34 -27.34
C LEU A 95 25.84 -34.35 -27.36
N GLN A 96 25.99 -35.47 -28.07
CA GLN A 96 24.99 -36.54 -28.09
C GLN A 96 24.87 -37.23 -26.72
N ASP A 97 26.00 -37.48 -26.07
CA ASP A 97 26.07 -38.06 -24.72
C ASP A 97 25.50 -37.09 -23.68
N GLU A 98 25.84 -35.80 -23.76
CA GLU A 98 25.29 -34.75 -22.89
C GLU A 98 23.77 -34.61 -23.07
N LYS A 99 23.28 -34.60 -24.31
CA LYS A 99 21.83 -34.58 -24.61
C LYS A 99 21.12 -35.79 -24.01
N THR A 100 21.76 -36.96 -24.03
CA THR A 100 21.21 -38.20 -23.45
C THR A 100 21.20 -38.11 -21.92
N GLN A 101 22.25 -37.58 -21.31
CA GLN A 101 22.32 -37.36 -19.85
C GLN A 101 21.27 -36.33 -19.38
N ILE A 102 21.06 -35.24 -20.13
CA ILE A 102 20.03 -34.23 -19.83
C ILE A 102 18.64 -34.88 -19.88
N LYS A 103 18.31 -35.61 -20.94
CA LYS A 103 17.04 -36.35 -21.04
C LYS A 103 16.82 -37.30 -19.85
N HIS A 104 17.86 -38.03 -19.45
CA HIS A 104 17.76 -38.95 -18.32
C HIS A 104 17.54 -38.21 -16.99
N ARG A 105 18.25 -37.09 -16.75
CA ARG A 105 18.07 -36.25 -15.56
C ARG A 105 16.65 -35.66 -15.50
N ASP A 106 16.11 -35.21 -16.63
CA ASP A 106 14.77 -34.64 -16.69
C ASP A 106 13.67 -35.70 -16.49
N GLU A 107 13.84 -36.90 -17.05
CA GLU A 107 12.95 -38.03 -16.76
C GLU A 107 12.97 -38.42 -15.28
N GLN A 108 14.14 -38.44 -14.64
CA GLN A 108 14.25 -38.70 -13.19
C GLN A 108 13.58 -37.61 -12.36
N LYS A 109 13.78 -36.32 -12.70
CA LYS A 109 13.08 -35.20 -12.06
C LYS A 109 11.56 -35.33 -12.22
N LEU A 110 11.08 -35.64 -13.42
CA LEU A 110 9.66 -35.83 -13.71
C LEU A 110 9.07 -36.99 -12.89
N LYS A 111 9.76 -38.13 -12.82
CA LYS A 111 9.36 -39.28 -11.98
C LYS A 111 9.28 -38.89 -10.50
N LYS A 112 10.25 -38.13 -9.98
CA LYS A 112 10.25 -37.63 -8.59
C LYS A 112 9.08 -36.67 -8.32
N THR A 113 8.80 -35.75 -9.24
CA THR A 113 7.67 -34.84 -9.15
C THR A 113 6.33 -35.58 -9.21
N LYS A 114 6.16 -36.56 -10.11
CA LYS A 114 4.95 -37.40 -10.18
C LYS A 114 4.72 -38.18 -8.88
N ARG A 115 5.78 -38.73 -8.26
CA ARG A 115 5.67 -39.39 -6.94
C ARG A 115 5.24 -38.42 -5.84
N LYS A 116 5.84 -37.22 -5.78
CA LYS A 116 5.45 -36.17 -4.83
C LYS A 116 3.99 -35.73 -5.03
N LEU A 117 3.56 -35.57 -6.28
CA LEU A 117 2.20 -35.19 -6.63
C LEU A 117 1.21 -36.29 -6.20
N LYS A 118 1.50 -37.56 -6.50
CA LYS A 118 0.67 -38.70 -6.07
C LYS A 118 0.54 -38.79 -4.55
N LYS A 119 1.63 -38.54 -3.81
CA LYS A 119 1.61 -38.48 -2.33
C LYS A 119 0.70 -37.35 -1.83
N LYS A 120 0.85 -36.13 -2.37
CA LYS A 120 -0.02 -34.99 -2.03
C LYS A 120 -1.49 -35.25 -2.40
N THR A 121 -1.77 -35.91 -3.51
CA THR A 121 -3.15 -36.28 -3.91
C THR A 121 -3.77 -37.26 -2.93
N MET A 122 -3.01 -38.23 -2.39
CA MET A 122 -3.48 -39.12 -1.32
C MET A 122 -3.77 -38.34 -0.03
N GLU A 123 -2.82 -37.53 0.43
CA GLU A 123 -3.01 -36.67 1.63
C GLU A 123 -4.25 -35.78 1.49
N MET A 124 -4.54 -35.28 0.28
CA MET A 124 -5.71 -34.45 0.03
C MET A 124 -7.03 -35.25 0.02
N LYS A 125 -7.01 -36.52 -0.41
CA LYS A 125 -8.18 -37.41 -0.30
C LYS A 125 -8.49 -37.73 1.15
N ASP A 126 -7.47 -37.95 1.99
CA ASP A 126 -7.65 -38.16 3.43
C ASP A 126 -8.24 -36.92 4.11
N ILE A 127 -7.82 -35.72 3.71
CA ILE A 127 -8.40 -34.45 4.19
C ILE A 127 -9.86 -34.30 3.75
N VAL A 128 -10.21 -34.65 2.52
CA VAL A 128 -11.60 -34.60 2.04
C VAL A 128 -12.47 -35.58 2.83
N HIS A 129 -11.98 -36.80 3.06
CA HIS A 129 -12.70 -37.79 3.87
C HIS A 129 -12.88 -37.32 5.31
N LEU A 130 -11.84 -36.78 5.95
CA LEU A 130 -11.94 -36.19 7.29
C LEU A 130 -12.92 -35.02 7.34
N LYS A 131 -12.99 -34.17 6.30
CA LYS A 131 -13.98 -33.10 6.22
C LYS A 131 -15.41 -33.65 6.12
N GLU A 132 -15.63 -34.70 5.33
CA GLU A 132 -16.92 -35.36 5.22
C GLU A 132 -17.34 -36.03 6.54
N GLU A 133 -16.42 -36.73 7.22
CA GLU A 133 -16.68 -37.31 8.53
C GLU A 133 -17.00 -36.23 9.57
N LEU A 134 -16.24 -35.14 9.59
CA LEU A 134 -16.46 -34.03 10.52
C LEU A 134 -17.78 -33.30 10.23
N PHE A 135 -18.17 -33.18 8.95
CA PHE A 135 -19.48 -32.67 8.55
C PHE A 135 -20.63 -33.60 8.96
N ARG A 136 -20.47 -34.92 8.78
CA ARG A 136 -21.44 -35.93 9.23
C ARG A 136 -21.60 -35.90 10.75
N GLU A 137 -20.51 -35.85 11.50
CA GLU A 137 -20.56 -35.81 12.96
C GLU A 137 -21.13 -34.49 13.47
N ASN A 138 -20.79 -33.35 12.86
CA ASN A 138 -21.42 -32.06 13.18
C ASN A 138 -22.93 -32.09 12.90
N THR A 139 -23.35 -32.68 11.78
CA THR A 139 -24.78 -32.86 11.46
C THR A 139 -25.48 -33.77 12.48
N ARG A 140 -24.82 -34.87 12.90
CA ARG A 140 -25.32 -35.77 13.94
C ARG A 140 -25.46 -35.06 15.28
N LEU A 141 -24.45 -34.31 15.68
CA LEU A 141 -24.46 -33.53 16.92
C LEU A 141 -25.54 -32.45 16.89
N ARG A 142 -25.76 -31.76 15.77
CA ARG A 142 -26.87 -30.80 15.60
C ARG A 142 -28.23 -31.46 15.75
N ARG A 143 -28.43 -32.66 15.18
CA ARG A 143 -29.68 -33.43 15.36
C ARG A 143 -29.90 -33.81 16.82
N LYS A 144 -28.89 -34.36 17.48
CA LYS A 144 -28.96 -34.67 18.92
C LYS A 144 -29.23 -33.42 19.75
N LEU A 145 -28.54 -32.31 19.47
CA LEU A 145 -28.74 -31.06 20.21
C LEU A 145 -30.19 -30.55 20.09
N LYS A 146 -30.84 -30.73 18.94
CA LYS A 146 -32.27 -30.41 18.75
C LYS A 146 -33.22 -31.29 19.58
N GLU A 147 -32.79 -32.47 20.03
CA GLU A 147 -33.59 -33.33 20.92
C GLU A 147 -33.51 -32.86 22.39
N TYR A 148 -32.47 -32.11 22.76
CA TYR A 148 -32.21 -31.67 24.14
C TYR A 148 -32.47 -30.19 24.38
N VAL A 149 -32.57 -29.39 23.32
CA VAL A 149 -32.60 -27.93 23.38
C VAL A 149 -33.69 -27.45 22.43
N SER A 150 -34.61 -26.64 22.95
CA SER A 150 -35.71 -26.08 22.15
C SER A 150 -35.17 -25.23 20.98
N GLU A 151 -35.93 -25.10 19.88
CA GLU A 151 -35.50 -24.24 18.76
C GLU A 151 -35.26 -22.80 19.20
N GLU A 152 -35.95 -22.34 20.25
CA GLU A 152 -35.79 -21.03 20.87
C GLU A 152 -34.44 -20.90 21.58
N GLU A 153 -34.02 -21.90 22.35
CA GLU A 153 -32.71 -21.94 22.99
C GLU A 153 -31.56 -22.13 21.97
N VAL A 154 -31.77 -22.91 20.90
CA VAL A 154 -30.80 -23.03 19.79
C VAL A 154 -30.65 -21.69 19.06
N SER A 155 -31.76 -20.97 18.84
CA SER A 155 -31.76 -19.63 18.27
C SER A 155 -31.04 -18.63 19.18
N GLU A 156 -31.25 -18.72 20.50
CA GLU A 156 -30.60 -17.87 21.49
C GLU A 156 -29.09 -18.16 21.59
N VAL A 157 -28.68 -19.44 21.61
CA VAL A 157 -27.27 -19.83 21.55
C VAL A 157 -26.63 -19.39 20.22
N ALA A 158 -27.34 -19.48 19.09
CA ALA A 158 -26.85 -18.99 17.81
C ALA A 158 -26.70 -17.46 17.79
N LYS A 159 -27.64 -16.70 18.38
CA LYS A 159 -27.51 -15.24 18.58
C LYS A 159 -26.33 -14.90 19.49
N ASN A 160 -26.12 -15.68 20.55
CA ASN A 160 -24.99 -15.51 21.46
C ASN A 160 -23.65 -15.85 20.80
N LEU A 161 -23.62 -16.86 19.90
CA LEU A 161 -22.45 -17.18 19.06
C LEU A 161 -22.17 -16.11 18.00
N GLN A 162 -23.18 -15.35 17.55
CA GLN A 162 -23.01 -14.19 16.67
C GLN A 162 -22.37 -12.98 17.39
N GLN A 163 -22.31 -12.98 18.72
CA GLN A 163 -21.71 -11.90 19.53
C GLN A 163 -20.43 -12.35 20.23
N PHE A 164 -19.56 -13.10 19.54
CA PHE A 164 -18.28 -13.51 20.09
C PHE A 164 -17.24 -12.38 20.00
N TRP A 165 -16.90 -11.80 21.15
CA TRP A 165 -15.90 -10.73 21.27
C TRP A 165 -14.52 -11.27 21.63
N ILE A 166 -13.51 -10.93 20.84
CA ILE A 166 -12.10 -11.17 21.17
C ILE A 166 -11.32 -9.88 20.94
N ASN A 167 -10.49 -9.46 21.90
CA ASN A 167 -9.69 -8.24 21.84
C ASN A 167 -10.52 -7.00 21.47
N HIS A 168 -11.74 -6.88 22.02
CA HIS A 168 -12.68 -5.80 21.70
C HIS A 168 -13.17 -5.78 20.24
N ILE A 169 -13.11 -6.92 19.54
CA ILE A 169 -13.63 -7.12 18.18
C ILE A 169 -14.78 -8.12 18.19
N ASN A 170 -15.91 -7.76 17.60
CA ASN A 170 -17.02 -8.68 17.36
C ASN A 170 -16.73 -9.57 16.13
N VAL A 171 -16.15 -10.74 16.38
CA VAL A 171 -15.74 -11.70 15.35
C VAL A 171 -16.95 -12.26 14.60
N GLY A 172 -18.08 -12.48 15.30
CA GLY A 172 -19.31 -12.99 14.69
C GLY A 172 -19.87 -12.01 13.65
N LYS A 173 -19.87 -10.71 13.98
CA LYS A 173 -20.31 -9.66 13.06
C LYS A 173 -19.41 -9.55 11.83
N ILE A 174 -18.09 -9.62 11.97
CA ILE A 174 -17.17 -9.62 10.82
C ILE A 174 -17.48 -10.79 9.87
N ARG A 175 -17.63 -12.00 10.40
CA ARG A 175 -17.94 -13.19 9.59
C ARG A 175 -19.26 -13.05 8.86
N LYS A 176 -20.29 -12.54 9.54
CA LYS A 176 -21.59 -12.26 8.93
C LYS A 176 -21.47 -11.24 7.80
N THR A 177 -20.74 -10.14 8.02
CA THR A 177 -20.51 -9.11 7.00
C THR A 177 -19.84 -9.69 5.75
N LEU A 178 -18.86 -10.59 5.92
CA LEU A 178 -18.19 -11.29 4.82
C LEU A 178 -19.14 -12.19 4.03
N GLU A 179 -19.99 -12.94 4.72
CA GLU A 179 -20.96 -13.83 4.07
C GLU A 179 -22.01 -13.06 3.26
N GLU A 180 -22.41 -11.89 3.77
CA GLU A 180 -23.50 -11.09 3.19
C GLU A 180 -23.04 -10.12 2.08
N ASN A 181 -21.78 -9.65 2.09
CA ASN A 181 -21.37 -8.51 1.25
C ASN A 181 -20.11 -8.79 0.43
N LYS A 182 -20.30 -9.08 -0.86
CA LYS A 182 -19.20 -9.24 -1.83
C LYS A 182 -18.60 -7.92 -2.33
N HIS A 183 -19.31 -6.80 -2.12
CA HIS A 183 -18.87 -5.47 -2.53
C HIS A 183 -18.95 -4.52 -1.34
N LEU A 184 -17.80 -4.20 -0.75
CA LEU A 184 -17.70 -3.35 0.43
C LEU A 184 -16.95 -2.05 0.11
N VAL A 185 -17.27 -1.41 -1.02
CA VAL A 185 -16.70 -0.11 -1.36
C VAL A 185 -17.46 0.98 -0.63
N LYS A 186 -16.77 1.76 0.19
CA LYS A 186 -17.34 2.90 0.91
C LYS A 186 -16.55 4.17 0.61
N ARG A 187 -17.28 5.26 0.37
CA ARG A 187 -16.71 6.60 0.27
C ARG A 187 -16.70 7.25 1.65
N GLU A 188 -15.51 7.60 2.12
CA GLU A 188 -15.31 8.46 3.30
C GLU A 188 -15.14 9.90 2.82
N SER A 189 -15.83 10.86 3.45
CA SER A 189 -15.77 12.28 3.04
C SER A 189 -15.80 13.23 4.22
N LEU A 190 -15.03 14.31 4.16
CA LEU A 190 -14.93 15.32 5.21
C LEU A 190 -14.88 16.74 4.64
N HIS A 191 -15.42 17.69 5.41
CA HIS A 191 -15.31 19.12 5.15
C HIS A 191 -14.37 19.78 6.17
N LEU A 192 -13.38 20.49 5.68
CA LEU A 192 -12.28 21.08 6.44
C LEU A 192 -12.26 22.60 6.29
N GLN A 193 -12.01 23.32 7.40
CA GLN A 193 -11.94 24.78 7.40
C GLN A 193 -10.62 25.30 7.97
N TRP A 194 -10.00 26.26 7.26
CA TRP A 194 -8.88 27.05 7.76
C TRP A 194 -9.36 28.33 8.41
N PHE A 195 -8.80 28.67 9.57
CA PHE A 195 -9.14 29.91 10.29
C PHE A 195 -8.03 30.94 10.20
N PHE A 196 -8.42 32.16 9.81
CA PHE A 196 -7.53 33.31 9.68
C PHE A 196 -7.37 34.12 10.97
N ASN A 197 -8.30 33.96 11.91
CA ASN A 197 -8.47 34.79 13.11
C ASN A 197 -8.63 33.96 14.41
N LYS A 198 -8.46 32.64 14.35
CA LYS A 198 -8.45 31.76 15.53
C LYS A 198 -7.02 31.35 15.88
N ARG A 199 -6.83 30.88 17.11
CA ARG A 199 -5.53 30.41 17.61
C ARG A 199 -5.10 29.10 16.95
N ASN A 200 -6.02 28.16 16.75
CA ASN A 200 -5.79 27.01 15.86
C ASN A 200 -6.01 27.41 14.41
N GLN A 201 -5.20 26.86 13.51
CA GLN A 201 -5.28 27.14 12.08
C GLN A 201 -6.35 26.30 11.37
N PHE A 202 -6.67 25.14 11.94
CA PHE A 202 -7.56 24.15 11.32
C PHE A 202 -8.59 23.62 12.32
N GLU A 203 -9.79 23.32 11.82
CA GLU A 203 -10.83 22.59 12.54
C GLU A 203 -11.66 21.75 11.55
N THR A 204 -12.13 20.59 12.00
CA THR A 204 -13.15 19.77 11.34
C THR A 204 -14.03 19.09 12.37
N LYS A 205 -15.28 18.79 12.01
CA LYS A 205 -16.15 17.93 12.81
C LYS A 205 -16.17 16.53 12.21
N LEU A 206 -15.94 15.52 13.05
CA LEU A 206 -16.03 14.11 12.67
C LEU A 206 -17.24 13.50 13.36
N PHE A 207 -18.11 12.87 12.59
CA PHE A 207 -19.33 12.24 13.10
C PHE A 207 -19.11 10.74 13.30
N HIS A 208 -19.65 10.22 14.41
CA HIS A 208 -19.72 8.79 14.70
C HIS A 208 -21.10 8.45 15.31
N SER A 209 -21.32 7.20 15.71
CA SER A 209 -22.66 6.61 15.94
C SER A 209 -23.67 7.46 16.74
N LYS A 210 -23.21 8.27 17.70
CA LYS A 210 -24.09 9.03 18.61
C LYS A 210 -23.62 10.46 18.89
N ASP A 211 -22.49 10.87 18.33
CA ASP A 211 -21.89 12.17 18.66
C ASP A 211 -20.99 12.67 17.52
N SER A 212 -20.41 13.85 17.72
CA SER A 212 -19.37 14.40 16.88
C SER A 212 -18.21 14.90 17.72
N ILE A 213 -16.99 14.66 17.25
CA ILE A 213 -15.81 15.29 17.85
C ILE A 213 -15.32 16.43 16.96
N THR A 214 -14.81 17.48 17.59
CA THR A 214 -14.13 18.57 16.88
C THR A 214 -12.63 18.36 16.92
N LEU A 215 -12.06 18.06 15.76
CA LEU A 215 -10.62 17.86 15.61
C LEU A 215 -9.97 19.17 15.19
N LYS A 216 -8.89 19.53 15.88
CA LYS A 216 -8.13 20.76 15.64
C LYS A 216 -6.70 20.42 15.24
N ALA A 217 -6.11 21.25 14.39
CA ALA A 217 -4.71 21.16 14.05
C ALA A 217 -4.09 22.55 13.93
N ASP A 218 -2.78 22.59 14.13
CA ASP A 218 -1.98 23.81 14.05
C ASP A 218 -0.56 23.46 13.61
N THR A 219 0.14 24.41 13.02
CA THR A 219 1.56 24.22 12.72
C THR A 219 2.41 24.65 13.91
N SER A 220 3.65 24.14 13.98
CA SER A 220 4.58 24.57 15.04
C SER A 220 4.93 26.05 14.91
N LYS A 221 5.33 26.68 16.02
CA LYS A 221 5.77 28.08 16.05
C LYS A 221 6.90 28.39 15.06
N ASN A 222 7.80 27.43 14.85
CA ASN A 222 8.90 27.53 13.89
C ASN A 222 8.40 27.60 12.43
N LEU A 223 7.28 26.95 12.13
CA LEU A 223 6.60 27.01 10.83
C LEU A 223 5.57 28.14 10.73
N GLY A 224 5.49 28.98 11.76
CA GLY A 224 4.63 30.14 11.80
C GLY A 224 3.22 29.89 12.33
N GLY A 225 2.90 28.71 12.86
CA GLY A 225 1.66 28.49 13.61
C GLY A 225 1.76 28.92 15.06
N HIS A 226 0.74 28.58 15.86
CA HIS A 226 0.70 28.94 17.29
C HIS A 226 1.20 27.82 18.20
N GLY A 227 1.27 26.59 17.67
CA GLY A 227 1.58 25.37 18.43
C GLY A 227 0.50 25.05 19.47
N THR A 228 -0.77 25.22 19.13
CA THR A 228 -1.91 25.06 20.04
C THR A 228 -2.79 23.84 19.80
N ALA A 229 -2.44 23.06 18.81
CA ALA A 229 -3.03 21.77 18.53
C ALA A 229 -1.96 20.89 17.87
N PRO A 230 -2.18 19.57 17.78
CA PRO A 230 -1.30 18.70 17.01
C PRO A 230 -1.12 19.17 15.57
N THR A 231 0.04 18.85 15.01
CA THR A 231 0.35 19.11 13.63
C THR A 231 -0.38 18.14 12.71
N PRO A 232 -0.66 18.54 11.46
CA PRO A 232 -1.19 17.61 10.46
C PRO A 232 -0.36 16.33 10.27
N VAL A 233 0.97 16.41 10.46
CA VAL A 233 1.86 15.24 10.34
C VAL A 233 1.65 14.26 11.50
N GLU A 234 1.46 14.77 12.72
CA GLU A 234 1.11 13.95 13.88
C GLU A 234 -0.25 13.26 13.69
N MET A 235 -1.23 13.91 13.07
CA MET A 235 -2.51 13.29 12.68
C MET A 235 -2.34 12.13 11.70
N ILE A 236 -1.49 12.31 10.69
CA ILE A 236 -1.18 11.26 9.71
C ILE A 236 -0.46 10.10 10.41
N ALA A 237 0.52 10.37 11.26
CA ALA A 237 1.26 9.36 12.01
C ALA A 237 0.33 8.54 12.93
N PHE A 238 -0.60 9.21 13.62
CA PHE A 238 -1.60 8.54 14.44
C PHE A 238 -2.43 7.59 13.60
N SER A 239 -2.99 8.09 12.49
CA SER A 239 -3.92 7.33 11.64
C SER A 239 -3.28 6.10 11.01
N ILE A 240 -1.98 6.19 10.66
CA ILE A 240 -1.21 5.05 10.15
C ILE A 240 -0.99 4.01 11.25
N GLY A 241 -0.53 4.44 12.43
CA GLY A 241 -0.26 3.55 13.55
C GLY A 241 -1.51 2.84 14.05
N SER A 242 -2.61 3.59 14.21
CA SER A 242 -3.89 3.05 14.66
C SER A 242 -4.50 2.11 13.62
N GLN A 243 -4.50 2.44 12.32
CA GLN A 243 -5.06 1.53 11.31
C GLN A 243 -4.26 0.21 11.22
N PHE A 244 -2.94 0.24 11.37
CA PHE A 244 -2.14 -0.98 11.43
C PHE A 244 -2.46 -1.80 12.68
N CYS A 245 -2.57 -1.14 13.84
CA CYS A 245 -2.98 -1.76 15.10
C CYS A 245 -4.36 -2.45 14.96
N HIS A 246 -5.36 -1.77 14.41
CA HIS A 246 -6.69 -2.34 14.13
C HIS A 246 -6.60 -3.61 13.27
N THR A 247 -5.83 -3.56 12.18
CA THR A 247 -5.67 -4.71 11.28
C THR A 247 -5.01 -5.89 11.99
N PHE A 248 -3.97 -5.63 12.78
CA PHE A 248 -3.30 -6.66 13.58
C PHE A 248 -4.23 -7.29 14.62
N VAL A 249 -5.02 -6.48 15.33
CA VAL A 249 -5.99 -6.99 16.31
C VAL A 249 -7.09 -7.78 15.63
N HIS A 250 -7.62 -7.35 14.48
CA HIS A 250 -8.57 -8.13 13.68
C HIS A 250 -8.05 -9.52 13.36
N ILE A 251 -6.81 -9.63 12.86
CA ILE A 251 -6.22 -10.93 12.53
C ILE A 251 -6.05 -11.78 13.79
N CYS A 252 -5.57 -11.19 14.89
CA CYS A 252 -5.46 -11.90 16.16
C CYS A 252 -6.82 -12.43 16.63
N SER A 253 -7.87 -11.61 16.58
CA SER A 253 -9.24 -11.98 16.98
C SER A 253 -9.84 -13.06 16.08
N LEU A 254 -9.66 -12.95 14.75
CA LEU A 254 -10.10 -13.99 13.81
C LEU A 254 -9.40 -15.34 14.05
N LYS A 255 -8.15 -15.32 14.50
CA LYS A 255 -7.35 -16.50 14.85
C LYS A 255 -7.54 -16.98 16.30
N GLY A 256 -8.37 -16.31 17.10
CA GLY A 256 -8.56 -16.65 18.51
C GLY A 256 -7.36 -16.34 19.41
N LEU A 257 -6.43 -15.49 18.97
CA LEU A 257 -5.27 -15.06 19.74
C LEU A 257 -5.67 -13.91 20.68
N LYS A 258 -5.77 -14.19 21.98
CA LYS A 258 -6.11 -13.19 23.00
C LYS A 258 -4.90 -12.34 23.34
N LEU A 259 -5.07 -11.03 23.31
CA LEU A 259 -4.09 -10.03 23.73
C LEU A 259 -4.47 -9.52 25.12
N ARG A 260 -3.48 -9.33 26.00
CA ARG A 260 -3.68 -8.68 27.30
C ARG A 260 -3.44 -7.19 27.21
N GLU A 261 -2.35 -6.82 26.54
CA GLU A 261 -1.95 -5.44 26.33
C GLU A 261 -1.35 -5.33 24.92
N LEU A 262 -1.59 -4.19 24.26
CA LEU A 262 -1.02 -3.87 22.97
C LEU A 262 -0.76 -2.37 22.90
N TYR A 263 0.51 -2.02 22.67
CA TYR A 263 0.97 -0.66 22.45
C TYR A 263 1.49 -0.51 21.02
N VAL A 264 1.33 0.67 20.45
CA VAL A 264 1.91 1.02 19.16
C VAL A 264 2.70 2.33 19.26
N GLU A 265 3.85 2.35 18.62
CA GLU A 265 4.60 3.54 18.28
C GLU A 265 4.59 3.72 16.76
N SER A 266 4.26 4.91 16.30
CA SER A 266 4.28 5.28 14.88
C SER A 266 5.16 6.51 14.68
N ILE A 267 6.13 6.39 13.78
CA ILE A 267 7.12 7.43 13.48
C ILE A 267 7.07 7.78 12.00
N ILE A 268 6.93 9.07 11.68
CA ILE A 268 7.13 9.61 10.33
C ILE A 268 8.33 10.55 10.33
N GLN A 269 9.33 10.25 9.50
CA GLN A 269 10.53 11.08 9.36
C GLN A 269 10.42 11.99 8.12
N THR A 270 10.33 13.30 8.37
CA THR A 270 10.08 14.33 7.34
C THR A 270 11.35 15.14 7.04
N ASN A 271 11.64 15.37 5.75
CA ASN A 271 12.71 16.27 5.30
C ASN A 271 12.22 17.73 5.29
N MET A 272 12.70 18.53 6.25
CA MET A 272 12.27 19.92 6.40
C MET A 272 12.81 20.88 5.33
N LYS A 273 13.95 20.61 4.68
CA LYS A 273 14.38 21.41 3.52
C LYS A 273 13.40 21.25 2.36
N ARG A 274 12.94 20.02 2.10
CA ARG A 274 11.93 19.77 1.06
C ARG A 274 10.62 20.48 1.37
N VAL A 275 10.14 20.39 2.63
CA VAL A 275 8.94 21.12 3.12
C VAL A 275 9.03 22.63 2.87
N LEU A 276 10.22 23.22 3.07
CA LEU A 276 10.44 24.66 2.93
C LEU A 276 10.77 25.09 1.50
N GLY A 277 11.04 24.13 0.59
CA GLY A 277 11.45 24.41 -0.79
C GLY A 277 12.91 24.89 -0.89
N ILE A 278 13.78 24.41 -0.01
CA ILE A 278 15.22 24.66 -0.07
C ILE A 278 15.90 23.65 -1.01
N GLU A 279 15.43 22.41 -1.02
CA GLU A 279 15.86 21.34 -1.94
C GLU A 279 14.64 20.74 -2.62
N GLU A 280 14.70 20.56 -3.95
CA GLU A 280 13.55 20.09 -4.74
C GLU A 280 13.60 18.60 -5.10
N ASN A 281 14.79 18.01 -5.13
CA ASN A 281 14.99 16.63 -5.60
C ASN A 281 15.04 15.58 -4.49
N GLU A 282 14.95 16.01 -3.22
CA GLU A 282 14.95 15.10 -2.07
C GLU A 282 13.54 14.58 -1.75
N PRO A 283 13.41 13.36 -1.23
CA PRO A 283 12.12 12.82 -0.80
C PRO A 283 11.59 13.61 0.41
N LEU A 284 10.29 13.91 0.38
CA LEU A 284 9.64 14.66 1.46
C LEU A 284 9.49 13.80 2.73
N VAL A 285 9.22 12.50 2.56
CA VAL A 285 9.20 11.48 3.62
C VAL A 285 10.35 10.51 3.36
N THR A 286 11.19 10.31 4.36
CA THR A 286 12.36 9.41 4.26
C THR A 286 12.08 8.02 4.81
N MET A 287 11.19 7.92 5.81
CA MET A 287 10.86 6.67 6.47
C MET A 287 9.54 6.78 7.22
N ILE A 288 8.80 5.67 7.25
CA ILE A 288 7.72 5.41 8.21
C ILE A 288 8.11 4.15 9.01
N LYS A 289 7.99 4.21 10.34
CA LYS A 289 8.26 3.07 11.22
C LYS A 289 7.07 2.85 12.15
N ILE A 290 6.64 1.60 12.27
CA ILE A 290 5.63 1.15 13.23
C ILE A 290 6.29 0.12 14.15
N THR A 291 6.11 0.28 15.46
CA THR A 291 6.59 -0.67 16.47
C THR A 291 5.40 -1.11 17.31
N LEU A 292 5.13 -2.41 17.37
CA LEU A 292 4.14 -3.01 18.26
C LEU A 292 4.82 -3.60 19.50
N SER A 293 4.22 -3.40 20.66
CA SER A 293 4.61 -4.11 21.89
C SER A 293 3.39 -4.86 22.42
N VAL A 294 3.51 -6.18 22.51
CA VAL A 294 2.37 -7.09 22.71
C VAL A 294 2.58 -7.96 23.94
N LYS A 295 1.59 -8.01 24.83
CA LYS A 295 1.55 -8.94 25.96
C LYS A 295 0.47 -9.99 25.73
N THR A 296 0.83 -11.27 25.70
CA THR A 296 -0.09 -12.37 25.37
C THR A 296 0.44 -13.73 25.83
N ASP A 297 -0.48 -14.68 26.04
CA ASP A 297 -0.17 -16.10 26.29
C ASP A 297 -0.02 -16.91 25.00
N ALA A 298 -0.33 -16.32 23.85
CA ALA A 298 -0.13 -16.98 22.57
C ALA A 298 1.37 -17.23 22.30
N LYS A 299 1.66 -18.33 21.60
CA LYS A 299 3.02 -18.64 21.14
C LYS A 299 3.54 -17.49 20.26
N GLU A 300 4.76 -17.03 20.53
CA GLU A 300 5.43 -15.93 19.83
C GLU A 300 5.34 -16.05 18.30
N GLN A 301 5.58 -17.26 17.77
CA GLN A 301 5.49 -17.54 16.35
C GLN A 301 4.12 -17.16 15.75
N LYS A 302 3.01 -17.49 16.43
CA LYS A 302 1.67 -17.16 15.94
C LYS A 302 1.40 -15.65 15.90
N ILE A 303 2.01 -14.91 16.83
CA ILE A 303 1.90 -13.46 16.91
C ILE A 303 2.71 -12.80 15.78
N ARG A 304 3.92 -13.30 15.49
CA ARG A 304 4.71 -12.84 14.34
C ARG A 304 4.01 -13.14 13.02
N GLU A 305 3.42 -14.33 12.87
CA GLU A 305 2.60 -14.69 11.70
C GLU A 305 1.40 -13.73 11.54
N ALA A 306 0.68 -13.43 12.62
CA ALA A 306 -0.43 -12.46 12.60
C ALA A 306 0.04 -11.05 12.21
N CYS A 307 1.20 -10.61 12.68
CA CYS A 307 1.79 -9.31 12.31
C CYS A 307 2.18 -9.25 10.83
N GLN A 308 2.80 -10.30 10.30
CA GLN A 308 3.13 -10.40 8.88
C GLN A 308 1.88 -10.39 7.99
N GLU A 309 0.82 -11.10 8.40
CA GLU A 309 -0.47 -11.05 7.70
C GLU A 309 -1.09 -9.64 7.76
N ALA A 310 -0.99 -8.95 8.91
CA ALA A 310 -1.47 -7.58 9.07
C ALA A 310 -0.75 -6.62 8.12
N GLU A 311 0.56 -6.75 7.97
CA GLU A 311 1.35 -5.94 7.04
C GLU A 311 0.92 -6.15 5.59
N LYS A 312 0.56 -7.39 5.23
CA LYS A 312 0.08 -7.71 3.87
C LYS A 312 -1.28 -7.12 3.56
N ILE A 313 -2.20 -7.06 4.53
CA ILE A 313 -3.59 -6.66 4.24
C ILE A 313 -3.99 -5.29 4.79
N CYS A 314 -3.15 -4.65 5.61
CA CYS A 314 -3.47 -3.37 6.21
C CYS A 314 -3.66 -2.30 5.12
N PRO A 315 -4.84 -1.63 5.07
CA PRO A 315 -5.11 -0.58 4.09
C PRO A 315 -4.02 0.48 4.06
N MET A 316 -3.61 0.99 5.23
CA MET A 316 -2.60 2.06 5.28
C MET A 316 -1.23 1.57 4.84
N VAL A 317 -0.87 0.31 5.09
CA VAL A 317 0.39 -0.25 4.57
C VAL A 317 0.35 -0.32 3.04
N GLN A 318 -0.77 -0.76 2.46
CA GLN A 318 -0.94 -0.79 1.00
C GLN A 318 -0.97 0.62 0.40
N PHE A 319 -1.60 1.59 1.08
CA PHE A 319 -1.58 3.01 0.70
C PHE A 319 -0.15 3.54 0.61
N ILE A 320 0.68 3.25 1.62
CA ILE A 320 2.05 3.75 1.76
C ILE A 320 3.02 3.08 0.77
N LYS A 321 2.84 1.78 0.50
CA LYS A 321 3.66 1.02 -0.46
C LYS A 321 3.23 1.24 -1.91
N GLY A 322 1.97 1.63 -2.13
CA GLY A 322 1.39 1.87 -3.45
C GLY A 322 1.48 3.31 -3.92
N THR A 323 0.79 3.59 -5.03
CA THR A 323 0.56 4.94 -5.55
C THR A 323 -0.91 5.08 -5.88
N ILE A 324 -1.56 6.14 -5.43
CA ILE A 324 -2.99 6.39 -5.65
C ILE A 324 -3.17 7.63 -6.51
N HIS A 325 -4.14 7.57 -7.40
CA HIS A 325 -4.49 8.72 -8.22
C HIS A 325 -5.20 9.80 -7.38
N CYS A 326 -4.52 10.93 -7.24
CA CYS A 326 -5.00 12.07 -6.46
C CYS A 326 -5.55 13.16 -7.39
N LYS A 327 -6.86 13.44 -7.31
CA LYS A 327 -7.54 14.49 -8.07
C LYS A 327 -7.72 15.74 -7.22
N THR A 328 -7.29 16.89 -7.72
CA THR A 328 -7.51 18.19 -7.07
C THR A 328 -8.36 19.08 -7.97
N LYS A 329 -9.40 19.69 -7.40
CA LYS A 329 -10.26 20.71 -8.04
C LYS A 329 -10.26 21.96 -7.18
N ILE A 330 -10.23 23.12 -7.82
CA ILE A 330 -10.32 24.43 -7.15
C ILE A 330 -11.59 25.11 -7.63
N SER A 331 -12.45 25.49 -6.69
CA SER A 331 -13.54 26.44 -6.92
C SER A 331 -13.07 27.83 -6.49
N GLU A 332 -12.98 28.74 -7.45
CA GLU A 332 -12.60 30.12 -7.22
C GLU A 332 -13.87 30.97 -7.09
N LYS A 333 -13.94 31.78 -6.05
CA LYS A 333 -14.91 32.88 -6.00
C LYS A 333 -14.13 34.19 -6.01
N LYS A 334 -14.47 35.11 -6.91
CA LYS A 334 -13.93 36.47 -6.83
C LYS A 334 -14.64 37.18 -5.68
N PRO A 335 -13.91 37.82 -4.75
CA PRO A 335 -14.54 38.65 -3.74
C PRO A 335 -15.30 39.80 -4.43
N MET A 336 -16.48 40.10 -3.90
CA MET A 336 -17.23 41.30 -4.28
C MET A 336 -16.38 42.52 -3.90
N ARG A 337 -15.83 43.21 -4.90
CA ARG A 337 -15.00 44.44 -4.84
C ARG A 337 -14.81 45.02 -3.42
N PHE A 338 -13.78 44.57 -2.72
CA PHE A 338 -13.23 45.29 -1.57
C PHE A 338 -11.70 45.28 -1.70
N GLN A 339 -11.16 46.37 -2.24
CA GLN A 339 -9.73 46.65 -2.25
C GLN A 339 -9.35 47.30 -0.93
N SER A 340 -8.97 46.49 0.05
CA SER A 340 -8.00 46.95 1.05
C SER A 340 -6.68 46.27 0.75
N ARG A 341 -5.70 47.04 0.26
CA ARG A 341 -4.30 46.64 0.39
C ARG A 341 -4.07 46.35 1.87
N VAL A 342 -3.36 45.28 2.18
CA VAL A 342 -2.87 45.04 3.54
C VAL A 342 -1.79 46.10 3.80
N GLU A 343 -2.21 47.31 4.15
CA GLU A 343 -1.35 48.39 4.59
C GLU A 343 -1.05 48.15 6.07
N GLY A 344 0.09 47.50 6.32
CA GLY A 344 0.56 47.31 7.68
C GLY A 344 1.69 46.30 7.74
N ASN A 345 2.66 46.58 8.60
CA ASN A 345 3.71 45.66 9.03
C ASN A 345 3.13 44.43 9.79
N SER A 346 2.12 43.75 9.26
CA SER A 346 1.58 42.57 9.92
C SER A 346 2.60 41.44 9.78
N HIS A 347 3.27 41.13 10.90
CA HIS A 347 4.11 39.96 11.02
C HIS A 347 3.33 38.63 10.90
N VAL A 348 2.03 38.70 10.67
CA VAL A 348 1.10 37.59 10.46
C VAL A 348 0.40 37.78 9.11
N LEU A 349 0.40 36.74 8.28
CA LEU A 349 -0.35 36.67 7.02
C LEU A 349 -0.95 35.26 6.90
N ASN A 350 -2.23 35.16 6.57
CA ASN A 350 -2.98 33.89 6.51
C ASN A 350 -2.93 33.07 7.80
N ASN A 351 -2.90 33.74 8.96
CA ASN A 351 -2.67 33.15 10.27
C ASN A 351 -1.29 32.46 10.44
N ILE A 352 -0.29 32.94 9.70
CA ILE A 352 1.09 32.45 9.75
C ILE A 352 2.03 33.58 10.14
N TYR A 353 2.82 33.38 11.21
CA TYR A 353 3.86 34.31 11.66
C TYR A 353 5.04 34.34 10.67
N THR A 354 5.01 35.27 9.73
CA THR A 354 5.97 35.39 8.62
C THR A 354 7.41 35.61 9.10
N LYS A 355 7.59 36.32 10.21
CA LYS A 355 8.92 36.55 10.83
C LYS A 355 9.55 35.25 11.31
N ASN A 356 8.77 34.39 11.98
CA ASN A 356 9.25 33.10 12.49
C ASN A 356 9.60 32.16 11.33
N LEU A 357 8.71 32.07 10.34
CA LEU A 357 8.93 31.27 9.15
C LEU A 357 10.21 31.68 8.40
N LYS A 358 10.40 32.98 8.14
CA LYS A 358 11.62 33.50 7.48
C LYS A 358 12.88 33.21 8.31
N LYS A 359 12.81 33.37 9.64
CA LYS A 359 13.92 33.05 10.55
C LYS A 359 14.27 31.55 10.47
N TYR A 360 13.28 30.67 10.51
CA TYR A 360 13.47 29.23 10.45
C TYR A 360 14.01 28.77 9.09
N HIS A 361 13.47 29.30 7.99
CA HIS A 361 13.98 29.06 6.65
C HIS A 361 15.47 29.45 6.51
N ARG A 362 15.86 30.62 7.03
CA ARG A 362 17.28 31.04 7.05
C ARG A 362 18.15 30.13 7.92
N LYS A 363 17.63 29.68 9.07
CA LYS A 363 18.33 28.75 9.96
C LYS A 363 18.65 27.43 9.24
N ILE A 364 17.65 26.79 8.63
CA ILE A 364 17.84 25.53 7.90
C ILE A 364 18.81 25.73 6.72
N LYS A 365 18.66 26.82 5.95
CA LYS A 365 19.58 27.12 4.85
C LYS A 365 21.05 27.26 5.30
N LYS A 366 21.29 27.76 6.52
CA LYS A 366 22.65 27.92 7.07
C LYS A 366 23.24 26.64 7.67
N GLN A 367 22.42 25.76 8.24
CA GLN A 367 22.89 24.61 9.03
C GLN A 367 23.28 23.38 8.20
N GLY A 368 22.96 23.32 6.91
CA GLY A 368 23.28 22.16 6.07
C GLY A 368 22.52 20.89 6.47
N ILE A 369 23.00 19.71 6.02
CA ILE A 369 22.25 18.44 6.04
C ILE A 369 21.91 17.89 7.44
N LYS A 370 22.62 18.30 8.49
CA LYS A 370 22.53 17.66 9.81
C LYS A 370 21.33 18.07 10.67
N ALA A 371 20.51 19.06 10.26
CA ALA A 371 19.46 19.66 11.10
C ALA A 371 18.01 19.40 10.61
N GLU A 372 17.79 18.37 9.79
CA GLU A 372 16.72 18.41 8.78
C GLU A 372 15.57 17.43 8.96
N LEU A 373 15.82 16.33 9.65
CA LEU A 373 14.86 15.26 9.79
C LEU A 373 14.07 15.51 11.05
N LYS A 374 12.78 15.80 10.89
CA LYS A 374 11.85 15.87 12.01
C LYS A 374 11.06 14.58 12.07
N SER A 375 11.09 13.93 13.23
CA SER A 375 10.25 12.78 13.53
C SER A 375 8.98 13.24 14.23
N SER A 376 7.83 12.82 13.71
CA SER A 376 6.57 12.85 14.45
C SER A 376 6.34 11.47 15.04
N VAL A 377 6.28 11.38 16.36
CA VAL A 377 6.14 10.13 17.11
C VAL A 377 4.80 10.11 17.81
N ILE A 378 4.05 9.03 17.63
CA ILE A 378 2.76 8.81 18.29
C ILE A 378 2.83 7.51 19.08
N HIS A 379 2.47 7.57 20.36
CA HIS A 379 2.31 6.39 21.22
C HIS A 379 0.84 6.19 21.53
N GLY A 380 0.32 5.01 21.22
CA GLY A 380 -1.05 4.64 21.54
C GLY A 380 -1.16 3.24 22.11
N ALA A 381 -2.33 2.95 22.65
CA ALA A 381 -2.67 1.69 23.27
C ALA A 381 -4.04 1.22 22.78
N TRP A 382 -4.16 -0.10 22.60
CA TRP A 382 -5.42 -0.77 22.33
C TRP A 382 -6.13 -1.15 23.62
N ASP A 383 -7.42 -0.91 23.69
CA ASP A 383 -8.26 -1.32 24.81
C ASP A 383 -8.62 -2.81 24.72
N CYS A 384 -7.89 -3.65 25.47
CA CYS A 384 -8.13 -5.09 25.54
C CYS A 384 -9.23 -5.48 26.55
N THR A 385 -9.87 -4.53 27.25
CA THR A 385 -10.78 -4.81 28.38
C THR A 385 -12.18 -5.26 27.97
N ASN A 386 -12.47 -5.35 26.66
CA ASN A 386 -13.81 -5.62 26.09
C ASN A 386 -14.90 -4.66 26.59
N ASN A 387 -14.55 -3.48 27.09
CA ASN A 387 -15.52 -2.47 27.49
C ASN A 387 -16.15 -1.81 26.26
N LEU A 388 -17.31 -2.30 25.83
CA LEU A 388 -17.98 -1.85 24.59
C LEU A 388 -18.44 -0.37 24.59
N LYS A 389 -18.27 0.34 25.72
CA LYS A 389 -18.56 1.78 25.83
C LYS A 389 -17.36 2.67 25.54
N THR A 390 -16.16 2.10 25.41
CA THR A 390 -14.94 2.84 25.10
C THR A 390 -14.59 2.72 23.63
N SER A 391 -13.75 3.63 23.16
CA SER A 391 -13.05 3.49 21.88
C SER A 391 -12.02 2.35 21.94
N GLN A 392 -11.75 1.74 20.79
CA GLN A 392 -10.84 0.60 20.70
C GLN A 392 -9.37 1.00 20.82
N PHE A 393 -9.00 2.18 20.33
CA PHE A 393 -7.62 2.65 20.34
C PHE A 393 -7.53 4.10 20.81
N LYS A 394 -6.54 4.37 21.67
CA LYS A 394 -6.29 5.69 22.26
C LYS A 394 -4.82 6.07 22.15
N ALA A 395 -4.53 7.32 21.86
CA ALA A 395 -3.17 7.86 21.93
C ALA A 395 -3.15 9.24 22.59
N ILE A 396 -2.04 9.54 23.24
CA ILE A 396 -1.76 10.89 23.74
C ILE A 396 -0.78 11.54 22.77
N VAL A 397 -1.19 12.63 22.14
CA VAL A 397 -0.36 13.39 21.20
C VAL A 397 0.16 14.64 21.89
N ASN A 398 1.46 14.64 22.20
CA ASN A 398 2.14 15.79 22.78
C ASN A 398 2.55 16.73 21.65
N TYR A 399 1.95 17.92 21.60
CA TYR A 399 2.20 18.89 20.53
C TYR A 399 2.89 20.18 21.05
N SER A 400 3.04 20.30 22.36
CA SER A 400 3.93 21.27 23.00
C SER A 400 4.43 20.73 24.34
N LYS A 401 5.42 21.40 24.96
CA LYS A 401 6.00 21.01 26.26
C LYS A 401 4.98 20.85 27.41
N ARG A 402 3.76 21.39 27.27
CA ARG A 402 2.74 21.42 28.33
C ARG A 402 1.34 21.03 27.86
N GLU A 403 1.17 20.74 26.58
CA GLU A 403 -0.15 20.47 26.02
C GLU A 403 -0.14 19.13 25.28
N SER A 404 -1.19 18.36 25.51
CA SER A 404 -1.41 17.07 24.89
C SER A 404 -2.88 16.94 24.49
N ALA A 405 -3.14 16.18 23.43
CA ALA A 405 -4.49 15.82 23.01
C ALA A 405 -4.67 14.32 23.18
N LEU A 406 -5.81 13.91 23.76
CA LEU A 406 -6.25 12.52 23.69
C LEU A 406 -6.95 12.33 22.35
N TRP A 407 -6.44 11.41 21.55
CA TRP A 407 -7.10 10.98 20.32
C TRP A 407 -7.57 9.55 20.46
N GLU A 408 -8.77 9.32 19.94
CA GLU A 408 -9.47 8.06 20.01
C GLU A 408 -9.94 7.67 18.63
N THR A 409 -9.94 6.37 18.35
CA THR A 409 -10.47 5.84 17.10
C THR A 409 -11.10 4.47 17.32
N ASP A 410 -11.99 4.14 16.41
CA ASP A 410 -12.81 2.94 16.46
C ASP A 410 -13.05 2.42 15.04
N THR A 411 -13.58 1.21 14.96
CA THR A 411 -13.97 0.58 13.70
C THR A 411 -15.48 0.64 13.54
N LEU A 412 -15.96 0.59 12.30
CA LEU A 412 -17.39 0.50 12.01
C LEU A 412 -17.98 -0.82 12.54
N PRO A 413 -19.29 -0.86 12.87
CA PRO A 413 -19.92 -2.07 13.39
C PRO A 413 -19.84 -3.25 12.43
N GLU A 414 -19.88 -3.03 11.13
CA GLU A 414 -19.76 -4.07 10.09
C GLU A 414 -18.40 -4.79 10.15
N PHE A 415 -17.39 -4.11 10.67
CA PHE A 415 -16.04 -4.62 10.87
C PHE A 415 -15.76 -4.95 12.33
N GLY A 416 -16.79 -5.18 13.14
CA GLY A 416 -16.66 -5.69 14.50
C GLY A 416 -16.29 -4.64 15.55
N GLY A 417 -16.29 -3.35 15.21
CA GLY A 417 -16.15 -2.26 16.18
C GLY A 417 -17.47 -1.82 16.79
N THR A 418 -17.41 -0.80 17.66
CA THR A 418 -18.59 -0.20 18.33
C THR A 418 -18.91 1.19 17.78
N PHE A 419 -17.98 1.79 17.03
CA PHE A 419 -18.09 3.12 16.44
C PHE A 419 -18.39 4.22 17.47
N ASN A 420 -17.75 4.11 18.63
CA ASN A 420 -17.77 5.09 19.73
C ASN A 420 -16.82 6.27 19.49
N ALA A 421 -15.92 6.18 18.50
CA ALA A 421 -15.03 7.25 18.06
C ALA A 421 -14.91 7.25 16.53
N PRO A 422 -14.34 8.31 15.90
CA PRO A 422 -14.13 8.34 14.46
C PRO A 422 -13.26 7.21 13.95
N THR A 423 -13.44 6.84 12.68
CA THR A 423 -12.61 5.81 12.04
C THR A 423 -11.20 6.32 11.75
N ASN A 424 -10.26 5.39 11.61
CA ASN A 424 -8.90 5.72 11.20
C ASN A 424 -8.85 6.46 9.85
N PHE A 425 -9.76 6.15 8.93
CA PHE A 425 -9.84 6.81 7.62
C PHE A 425 -10.35 8.25 7.73
N GLN A 426 -11.31 8.53 8.62
CA GLN A 426 -11.74 9.89 8.92
C GLN A 426 -10.57 10.71 9.50
N LEU A 427 -9.82 10.15 10.44
CA LEU A 427 -8.65 10.83 11.01
C LEU A 427 -7.52 11.01 9.98
N PHE A 428 -7.33 10.04 9.10
CA PHE A 428 -6.36 10.11 8.02
C PHE A 428 -6.70 11.21 7.01
N LEU A 429 -7.96 11.28 6.56
CA LEU A 429 -8.46 12.34 5.68
C LEU A 429 -8.31 13.72 6.33
N ALA A 430 -8.62 13.84 7.62
CA ALA A 430 -8.41 15.08 8.36
C ALA A 430 -6.92 15.47 8.43
N GLY A 431 -6.02 14.51 8.64
CA GLY A 431 -4.57 14.71 8.64
C GLY A 431 -4.02 15.14 7.28
N ILE A 432 -4.36 14.44 6.21
CA ILE A 432 -3.92 14.80 4.84
C ILE A 432 -4.52 16.13 4.40
N GLY A 433 -5.83 16.33 4.61
CA GLY A 433 -6.52 17.55 4.20
C GLY A 433 -5.97 18.78 4.93
N SER A 434 -5.78 18.72 6.26
CA SER A 434 -5.19 19.82 7.04
C SER A 434 -3.72 20.05 6.66
N CYS A 435 -2.97 19.00 6.30
CA CYS A 435 -1.60 19.13 5.79
C CYS A 435 -1.58 19.91 4.48
N TYR A 436 -2.47 19.58 3.54
CA TYR A 436 -2.54 20.22 2.23
C TYR A 436 -2.99 21.67 2.34
N MET A 437 -4.05 21.96 3.11
CA MET A 437 -4.49 23.33 3.40
C MET A 437 -3.38 24.17 4.02
N SER A 438 -2.64 23.60 4.99
CA SER A 438 -1.50 24.26 5.62
C SER A 438 -0.42 24.63 4.59
N ARG A 439 -0.17 23.79 3.59
CA ARG A 439 0.80 24.08 2.53
C ARG A 439 0.30 25.11 1.52
N ILE A 440 -0.99 25.12 1.21
CA ILE A 440 -1.60 26.17 0.38
C ILE A 440 -1.52 27.53 1.09
N ALA A 441 -1.91 27.60 2.37
CA ALA A 441 -1.82 28.82 3.17
C ALA A 441 -0.37 29.31 3.28
N LEU A 442 0.59 28.39 3.50
CA LEU A 442 2.01 28.70 3.52
C LEU A 442 2.52 29.22 2.17
N ALA A 443 2.16 28.57 1.07
CA ALA A 443 2.54 28.99 -0.27
C ALA A 443 1.95 30.38 -0.60
N ALA A 444 0.68 30.63 -0.26
CA ALA A 444 0.07 31.94 -0.39
C ALA A 444 0.84 33.01 0.40
N THR A 445 1.17 32.72 1.66
CA THR A 445 1.96 33.62 2.52
C THR A 445 3.35 33.90 1.96
N MET A 446 4.03 32.90 1.40
CA MET A 446 5.34 33.07 0.77
C MET A 446 5.29 33.90 -0.53
N ASN A 447 4.15 33.89 -1.23
CA ASN A 447 3.89 34.74 -2.39
C ASN A 447 3.24 36.09 -2.00
N ASN A 448 3.16 36.42 -0.71
CA ASN A 448 2.51 37.63 -0.18
C ASN A 448 1.04 37.79 -0.63
N VAL A 449 0.33 36.67 -0.79
CA VAL A 449 -1.09 36.62 -1.14
C VAL A 449 -1.91 36.42 0.12
N LYS A 450 -2.87 37.32 0.37
CA LYS A 450 -3.88 37.17 1.41
C LYS A 450 -5.01 36.26 0.92
N LEU A 451 -5.39 35.29 1.74
CA LEU A 451 -6.57 34.46 1.57
C LEU A 451 -7.66 34.99 2.51
N ASP A 452 -8.87 35.13 1.99
CA ASP A 452 -10.05 35.54 2.76
C ASP A 452 -10.87 34.32 3.20
N GLU A 453 -10.86 33.24 2.41
CA GLU A 453 -11.45 31.95 2.75
C GLU A 453 -10.54 30.82 2.21
N LEU A 454 -10.38 29.76 3.01
CA LEU A 454 -9.79 28.50 2.58
C LEU A 454 -10.54 27.36 3.27
N SER A 455 -11.31 26.61 2.48
CA SER A 455 -11.97 25.38 2.90
C SER A 455 -11.70 24.26 1.89
N LEU A 456 -11.90 23.02 2.33
CA LEU A 456 -11.57 21.83 1.56
C LEU A 456 -12.61 20.73 1.85
N ASP A 457 -13.22 20.20 0.80
CA ASP A 457 -13.88 18.90 0.86
C ASP A 457 -12.90 17.84 0.37
N CYS A 458 -12.66 16.80 1.17
CA CYS A 458 -11.85 15.67 0.75
C CYS A 458 -12.62 14.36 0.87
N SER A 459 -12.42 13.45 -0.08
CA SER A 459 -13.03 12.12 -0.05
C SER A 459 -12.09 11.03 -0.51
N LEU A 460 -12.25 9.83 0.06
CA LEU A 460 -11.50 8.63 -0.26
C LEU A 460 -12.47 7.46 -0.49
N ASP A 461 -12.33 6.80 -1.63
CA ASP A 461 -13.01 5.53 -1.91
C ASP A 461 -12.16 4.38 -1.38
N VAL A 462 -12.74 3.57 -0.49
CA VAL A 462 -12.07 2.46 0.20
C VAL A 462 -12.81 1.16 -0.10
N ASP A 463 -12.15 0.20 -0.73
CA ASP A 463 -12.70 -1.14 -0.97
C ASP A 463 -12.37 -2.08 0.18
N TYR A 464 -13.30 -2.21 1.13
CA TYR A 464 -13.10 -3.03 2.31
C TYR A 464 -13.08 -4.54 2.03
N SER A 465 -13.59 -4.98 0.88
CA SER A 465 -13.58 -6.41 0.51
C SER A 465 -12.15 -6.94 0.36
N LYS A 466 -11.19 -6.04 0.06
CA LYS A 466 -9.78 -6.38 -0.12
C LYS A 466 -9.00 -6.56 1.19
N PHE A 467 -9.56 -6.14 2.33
CA PHE A 467 -8.85 -6.18 3.63
C PHE A 467 -9.30 -7.31 4.54
N ILE A 468 -10.45 -7.92 4.26
CA ILE A 468 -10.99 -8.96 5.12
C ILE A 468 -10.66 -10.31 4.48
N PRO A 469 -9.83 -11.15 5.13
CA PRO A 469 -9.42 -12.41 4.53
C PRO A 469 -10.61 -13.38 4.51
N GLU A 470 -11.32 -13.47 3.38
CA GLU A 470 -12.37 -14.49 3.17
C GLU A 470 -11.79 -15.91 3.17
N ASN A 471 -10.50 -16.04 2.81
CA ASN A 471 -9.62 -17.18 3.02
C ASN A 471 -8.20 -16.61 2.89
N ILE A 472 -7.24 -16.98 3.75
CA ILE A 472 -5.87 -16.39 3.89
C ILE A 472 -5.02 -16.38 2.58
N GLN A 473 -5.54 -16.82 1.44
CA GLN A 473 -4.90 -16.68 0.14
C GLN A 473 -5.16 -15.30 -0.47
N VAL A 474 -4.51 -14.31 0.10
CA VAL A 474 -4.46 -12.96 -0.46
C VAL A 474 -3.67 -13.02 -1.76
N ASN A 475 -4.30 -12.65 -2.88
CA ASN A 475 -3.58 -12.45 -4.14
C ASN A 475 -2.76 -11.17 -4.03
N GLU A 476 -1.45 -11.31 -3.77
CA GLU A 476 -0.53 -10.18 -3.57
C GLU A 476 -0.55 -9.18 -4.75
N ASN A 477 -0.93 -9.63 -5.96
CA ASN A 477 -0.99 -8.77 -7.14
C ASN A 477 -2.23 -7.85 -7.20
N LYS A 478 -3.20 -7.98 -6.28
CA LYS A 478 -4.44 -7.16 -6.28
C LYS A 478 -4.55 -6.16 -5.12
N LEU A 479 -3.57 -6.13 -4.21
CA LEU A 479 -3.63 -5.30 -3.00
C LEU A 479 -3.43 -3.80 -3.25
N ASN A 480 -2.83 -3.42 -4.39
CA ASN A 480 -2.64 -2.00 -4.76
C ASN A 480 -3.95 -1.30 -5.16
N GLU A 481 -5.07 -2.04 -5.24
CA GLU A 481 -6.37 -1.52 -5.69
C GLU A 481 -7.33 -1.26 -4.53
N CYS A 482 -6.82 -1.18 -3.30
CA CYS A 482 -7.64 -0.95 -2.11
C CYS A 482 -8.23 0.46 -2.03
N PHE A 483 -7.67 1.39 -2.80
CA PHE A 483 -8.09 2.77 -2.90
C PHE A 483 -8.20 3.17 -4.35
N ASP A 484 -9.38 3.65 -4.76
CA ASP A 484 -9.62 4.02 -6.14
C ASP A 484 -9.39 5.51 -6.39
N ASN A 485 -10.02 6.36 -5.58
CA ASN A 485 -9.97 7.81 -5.77
C ASN A 485 -9.76 8.52 -4.44
N LEU A 486 -8.73 9.36 -4.41
CA LEU A 486 -8.57 10.42 -3.42
C LEU A 486 -8.85 11.76 -4.11
N GLU A 487 -9.94 12.43 -3.71
CA GLU A 487 -10.37 13.70 -4.30
C GLU A 487 -10.29 14.84 -3.28
N PHE A 488 -9.75 15.98 -3.72
CA PHE A 488 -9.72 17.25 -2.97
C PHE A 488 -10.45 18.32 -3.76
N LYS A 489 -11.44 18.98 -3.14
CA LYS A 489 -12.17 20.11 -3.70
C LYS A 489 -11.96 21.33 -2.82
N PHE A 490 -11.06 22.21 -3.24
CA PHE A 490 -10.80 23.46 -2.54
C PHE A 490 -11.85 24.52 -2.87
N LYS A 491 -12.21 25.31 -1.87
CA LYS A 491 -12.86 26.59 -2.04
C LYS A 491 -11.92 27.67 -1.51
N ILE A 492 -11.43 28.51 -2.42
CA ILE A 492 -10.47 29.57 -2.11
C ILE A 492 -11.09 30.91 -2.51
N LEU A 493 -11.17 31.82 -1.53
CA LEU A 493 -11.53 33.22 -1.75
C LEU A 493 -10.27 34.08 -1.56
N SER A 494 -9.89 34.80 -2.61
CA SER A 494 -8.76 35.73 -2.57
C SER A 494 -8.92 36.79 -3.66
N ASN A 495 -8.35 37.97 -3.44
CA ASN A 495 -8.26 39.06 -4.40
C ASN A 495 -7.21 38.85 -5.52
N CYS A 496 -6.46 37.73 -5.54
CA CYS A 496 -5.42 37.50 -6.54
C CYS A 496 -5.94 36.84 -7.84
N GLU A 497 -5.14 36.94 -8.90
CA GLU A 497 -5.44 36.31 -10.20
C GLU A 497 -5.47 34.77 -10.11
N SER A 498 -6.40 34.15 -10.86
CA SER A 498 -6.57 32.69 -10.96
C SER A 498 -5.27 31.95 -11.32
N LYS A 499 -4.43 32.53 -12.19
CA LYS A 499 -3.15 31.94 -12.57
C LYS A 499 -2.19 31.84 -11.38
N LEU A 500 -2.19 32.83 -10.50
CA LEU A 500 -1.40 32.82 -9.28
C LEU A 500 -1.96 31.83 -8.25
N LEU A 501 -3.28 31.72 -8.12
CA LEU A 501 -3.92 30.70 -7.26
C LEU A 501 -3.54 29.28 -7.67
N LYS A 502 -3.60 28.96 -8.97
CA LYS A 502 -3.16 27.65 -9.49
C LYS A 502 -1.68 27.38 -9.17
N LYS A 503 -0.81 28.39 -9.30
CA LYS A 503 0.60 28.27 -8.90
C LYS A 503 0.76 28.01 -7.40
N ILE A 504 0.00 28.71 -6.55
CA ILE A 504 0.00 28.53 -5.09
C ILE A 504 -0.46 27.11 -4.73
N GLU A 505 -1.52 26.62 -5.35
CA GLU A 505 -2.02 25.26 -5.14
C GLU A 505 -0.97 24.21 -5.54
N GLN A 506 -0.39 24.34 -6.73
CA GLN A 506 0.67 23.42 -7.20
C GLN A 506 1.88 23.42 -6.26
N GLN A 507 2.30 24.59 -5.78
CA GLN A 507 3.36 24.70 -4.77
C GLN A 507 2.97 24.04 -3.44
N GLY A 508 1.70 24.18 -3.04
CA GLY A 508 1.15 23.53 -1.86
C GLY A 508 1.16 22.02 -1.98
N ALA A 509 0.69 21.49 -3.12
CA ALA A 509 0.64 20.06 -3.43
C ALA A 509 2.04 19.43 -3.41
N ASN A 510 3.01 20.07 -4.07
CA ASN A 510 4.39 19.59 -4.17
C ASN A 510 5.15 19.54 -2.84
N LYS A 511 4.66 20.26 -1.82
CA LYS A 511 5.27 20.34 -0.48
C LYS A 511 4.41 19.68 0.59
N CYS A 512 3.28 19.08 0.22
CA CYS A 512 2.36 18.45 1.15
C CYS A 512 2.78 17.00 1.42
N LEU A 513 3.01 16.68 2.69
CA LEU A 513 3.37 15.33 3.14
C LEU A 513 2.29 14.31 2.77
N GLY A 514 1.02 14.64 3.03
CA GLY A 514 -0.09 13.74 2.71
C GLY A 514 -0.22 13.43 1.22
N ILE A 515 -0.04 14.45 0.37
CA ILE A 515 -0.02 14.27 -1.10
C ILE A 515 1.21 13.52 -1.57
N PHE A 516 2.36 13.72 -0.92
CA PHE A 516 3.56 12.95 -1.24
C PHE A 516 3.39 11.47 -0.91
N ILE A 517 2.88 11.13 0.28
CA ILE A 517 2.61 9.73 0.68
C ILE A 517 1.59 9.09 -0.26
N SER A 518 0.58 9.82 -0.75
CA SER A 518 -0.40 9.24 -1.68
C SER A 518 0.14 8.99 -3.08
N ARG A 519 1.18 9.70 -3.51
CA ARG A 519 1.74 9.63 -4.88
C ARG A 519 3.03 8.81 -4.99
N ASN A 520 3.63 8.42 -3.87
CA ASN A 520 4.95 7.79 -3.85
C ASN A 520 4.96 6.59 -2.89
N SER A 521 5.63 5.52 -3.30
CA SER A 521 5.97 4.42 -2.39
C SER A 521 6.99 4.90 -1.36
N ILE A 522 6.68 4.75 -0.08
CA ILE A 522 7.56 5.17 1.02
C ILE A 522 8.17 3.94 1.71
N PRO A 523 9.46 3.96 2.08
CA PRO A 523 10.05 2.95 2.94
C PRO A 523 9.27 2.82 4.26
N LEU A 524 8.75 1.61 4.51
CA LEU A 524 8.01 1.27 5.72
C LEU A 524 8.72 0.13 6.47
N SER A 525 8.90 0.29 7.78
CA SER A 525 9.33 -0.78 8.69
C SER A 525 8.23 -1.06 9.72
N VAL A 526 7.92 -2.34 9.92
CA VAL A 526 7.07 -2.82 11.01
C VAL A 526 7.90 -3.72 11.93
N ASN A 527 7.93 -3.39 13.21
CA ASN A 527 8.65 -4.13 14.26
C ASN A 527 7.65 -4.63 15.31
N ILE A 528 7.95 -5.75 15.96
CA ILE A 528 7.11 -6.32 17.01
C ILE A 528 7.95 -6.89 18.16
N HIS A 529 7.65 -6.41 19.36
CA HIS A 529 8.18 -6.85 20.66
C HIS A 529 7.10 -7.67 21.38
N ILE A 530 7.44 -8.85 21.90
CA ILE A 530 6.47 -9.80 22.46
C ILE A 530 6.88 -10.17 23.87
N ASN A 531 6.00 -9.92 24.84
CA ASN A 531 6.20 -10.18 26.28
C ASN A 531 7.46 -9.53 26.87
N GLU A 532 8.03 -8.55 26.17
CA GLU A 532 9.05 -7.67 26.73
C GLU A 532 8.35 -6.71 27.70
N THR A 533 8.88 -6.60 28.92
CA THR A 533 8.48 -5.55 29.85
C THR A 533 8.83 -4.22 29.22
N LEU A 534 7.82 -3.54 28.67
CA LEU A 534 7.90 -2.11 28.47
C LEU A 534 8.04 -1.52 29.86
N ASP A 535 9.26 -1.13 30.21
CA ASP A 535 9.50 -0.37 31.42
C ASP A 535 8.54 0.83 31.38
N GLU A 536 7.75 1.09 32.43
CA GLU A 536 6.84 2.26 32.47
C GLU A 536 7.62 3.55 32.17
N LYS A 537 8.92 3.51 32.49
CA LYS A 537 9.91 4.50 32.13
C LYS A 537 9.98 4.77 30.61
N TYR A 538 9.79 3.79 29.73
CA TYR A 538 9.77 3.98 28.27
C TYR A 538 8.59 4.87 27.80
N LEU A 539 7.41 4.71 28.41
CA LEU A 539 6.25 5.58 28.15
C LEU A 539 6.42 7.00 28.73
N LEU A 540 7.23 7.14 29.79
CA LEU A 540 7.54 8.42 30.42
C LEU A 540 8.74 9.14 29.79
N ASP A 541 9.76 8.42 29.33
CA ASP A 541 10.96 8.97 28.71
C ASP A 541 10.72 9.37 27.25
N SER A 542 9.77 8.73 26.54
CA SER A 542 9.31 9.24 25.25
C SER A 542 8.66 10.64 25.34
N LYS A 543 8.12 11.02 26.51
CA LYS A 543 7.69 12.41 26.77
C LYS A 543 8.87 13.39 26.82
N LYS A 544 10.07 12.96 27.21
CA LYS A 544 11.26 13.82 27.26
C LYS A 544 11.88 14.02 25.88
N GLU A 545 12.09 12.96 25.11
CA GLU A 545 12.72 13.07 23.78
C GLU A 545 11.87 13.87 22.78
N SER A 546 10.53 13.73 22.83
CA SER A 546 9.63 14.54 22.00
C SER A 546 9.65 16.04 22.33
N CYS A 547 10.01 16.42 23.57
CA CYS A 547 10.10 17.82 24.00
C CYS A 547 11.42 18.51 23.60
N ASP A 548 12.49 17.76 23.36
CA ASP A 548 13.81 18.31 23.02
C ASP A 548 14.00 18.50 21.50
N ILE A 549 13.15 17.88 20.68
CA ILE A 549 13.15 18.00 19.21
C ILE A 549 12.27 19.18 18.71
N MET A 550 11.44 19.78 19.58
CA MET A 550 10.57 20.95 19.26
C MET A 550 11.07 22.25 19.87
#